data_AF-A0A520KGC9-F1
#
_entry.id   AF-A0A520KGC9-F1
#
_cell.length_a   1.000
_cell.length_b   1.000
_cell.length_c   1.000
_cell.angle_alpha   90.00
_cell.angle_beta   90.00
_cell.angle_gamma   90.00
#
_symmetry.space_group_name_H-M   'P 1'
#
loop_
_entity.id
_entity.type
_entity.pdbx_description
1 polymer ?
#
loop_
_entity_poly.entity_id
_entity_poly.type
_entity_poly.pdbx_seq_one_letter_code
_entity_poly.pdbx_strand_id
1 'polypeptide(L)'
;MKKSKKTSEEISFIIAMTFMLIGIFGCIILSIVLIFPLLLMFIEITSISLFFMIMLSLIPSSSPDKINTESIFYCGLAKEPYMNNDSLYRPIIPIINLPYDENWNEYYDKSYLKVEK
;
A
#
# COMPACT_ATOMS: atom_id res chain seq x y z
N MET A 1 7.91 -10.48 20.10
CA MET A 1 6.98 -9.74 19.20
C MET A 1 7.27 -8.25 19.29
N LYS A 2 7.96 -7.69 18.30
CA LYS A 2 8.21 -6.25 18.20
C LYS A 2 6.89 -5.61 17.77
N LYS A 3 6.30 -4.72 18.57
CA LYS A 3 5.11 -3.96 18.14
C LYS A 3 5.54 -3.11 16.93
N SER A 4 5.10 -3.50 15.73
CA SER A 4 5.27 -2.67 14.54
C SER A 4 4.54 -1.36 14.80
N LYS A 5 5.29 -0.25 14.74
CA LYS A 5 4.75 1.09 14.92
C LYS A 5 3.97 1.40 13.65
N LYS A 6 2.64 1.52 13.75
CA LYS A 6 1.78 1.81 12.59
C LYS A 6 2.29 3.03 11.83
N THR A 7 2.33 2.95 10.51
CA THR A 7 2.76 4.06 9.66
C THR A 7 1.67 5.15 9.66
N SER A 8 2.03 6.39 9.34
CA SER A 8 1.06 7.49 9.26
C SER A 8 -0.04 7.21 8.24
N GLU A 9 0.30 6.54 7.15
CA GLU A 9 -0.63 6.17 6.07
C GLU A 9 -1.67 5.15 6.54
N GLU A 10 -1.26 4.12 7.28
CA GLU A 10 -2.17 3.16 7.89
C GLU A 10 -3.16 3.84 8.84
N ILE A 11 -2.69 4.81 9.63
CA ILE A 11 -3.55 5.56 10.55
C ILE A 11 -4.55 6.42 9.77
N SER A 12 -4.09 7.13 8.74
CA SER A 12 -4.96 7.92 7.86
C SER A 12 -6.00 7.05 7.15
N PHE A 13 -5.61 5.85 6.69
CA PHE A 13 -6.54 4.90 6.09
C PHE A 13 -7.60 4.42 7.07
N ILE A 14 -7.21 4.08 8.30
CA ILE A 14 -8.15 3.65 9.35
C ILE A 14 -9.15 4.77 9.65
N ILE A 15 -8.69 6.01 9.78
CA ILE A 15 -9.56 7.17 10.02
C ILE A 15 -10.57 7.33 8.87
N ALA A 16 -10.10 7.30 7.62
CA ALA A 16 -10.97 7.40 6.46
C ALA A 16 -12.00 6.26 6.39
N MET A 17 -11.59 5.04 6.72
CA MET A 17 -12.45 3.87 6.78
C MET A 17 -13.53 4.02 7.86
N THR A 18 -13.18 4.55 9.04
CA THR A 18 -14.18 4.82 10.09
C THR A 18 -15.20 5.87 9.68
N PHE A 19 -14.78 6.96 9.01
CA PHE A 19 -15.69 7.97 8.51
C PHE A 19 -16.61 7.44 7.42
N MET A 20 -16.09 6.59 6.53
CA MET A 20 -16.90 5.93 5.51
C MET A 20 -17.98 5.04 6.14
N LEU A 21 -17.62 4.24 7.15
CA LEU A 21 -18.60 3.38 7.85
C LEU A 21 -19.69 4.20 8.53
N ILE A 22 -19.32 5.26 9.26
CA ILE A 22 -20.27 6.19 9.89
C ILE A 22 -21.16 6.85 8.82
N GLY A 23 -20.56 7.23 7.69
CA GLY A 23 -21.23 7.70 6.48
C GLY A 23 -22.35 6.78 6.02
N ILE A 24 -22.01 5.52 5.76
CA ILE A 24 -22.92 4.47 5.28
C ILE A 24 -24.03 4.20 6.29
N PHE A 25 -23.69 4.04 7.58
CA PHE A 25 -24.70 3.82 8.63
C PHE A 25 -25.67 5.00 8.73
N GLY A 26 -25.16 6.23 8.66
CA GLY A 26 -25.99 7.45 8.63
C GLY A 26 -26.93 7.47 7.43
N CYS A 27 -26.43 7.15 6.23
CA CYS A 27 -27.26 7.05 5.02
C CYS A 27 -28.40 6.03 5.16
N ILE A 28 -28.13 4.85 5.73
CA ILE A 28 -29.14 3.80 5.92
C ILE A 28 -30.25 4.28 6.87
N ILE A 29 -29.86 4.82 8.04
CA ILE A 29 -30.82 5.28 9.05
C ILE A 29 -31.66 6.44 8.50
N LEU A 30 -31.03 7.42 7.86
CA LEU A 30 -31.71 8.61 7.36
C LEU A 30 -32.57 8.34 6.13
N SER A 31 -32.22 7.33 5.33
CA SER A 31 -33.08 6.85 4.25
C SER A 31 -34.41 6.29 4.78
N ILE A 32 -34.42 5.74 6.00
CA ILE A 32 -35.64 5.24 6.65
C ILE A 32 -36.47 6.39 7.24
N VAL A 33 -35.80 7.35 7.91
CA VAL A 33 -36.46 8.49 8.56
C VAL A 33 -36.86 9.59 7.55
N LEU A 34 -36.42 9.51 6.30
CA LEU A 34 -36.73 10.44 5.19
C LEU A 34 -36.33 11.90 5.45
N ILE A 35 -35.25 12.13 6.20
CA ILE A 35 -34.72 13.48 6.45
C ILE A 35 -33.70 13.83 5.36
N PHE A 36 -34.19 14.48 4.30
CA PHE A 36 -33.44 14.74 3.07
C PHE A 36 -32.15 15.56 3.25
N PRO A 37 -32.12 16.67 4.02
CA PRO A 37 -30.90 17.48 4.16
C PRO A 37 -29.77 16.72 4.87
N LEU A 38 -30.13 15.93 5.88
CA LEU A 38 -29.17 15.15 6.64
C LEU A 38 -28.64 13.98 5.79
N LEU A 39 -29.50 13.35 4.98
CA LEU A 39 -29.09 12.31 4.05
C LEU A 39 -28.01 12.80 3.07
N LEU A 40 -28.19 13.98 2.48
CA LEU A 40 -27.20 14.59 1.58
C LEU A 40 -25.86 14.84 2.27
N MET A 41 -25.88 15.29 3.52
CA MET A 41 -24.65 15.49 4.31
C MET A 41 -23.85 14.18 4.50
N PHE A 42 -24.53 13.07 4.82
CA PHE A 42 -23.86 11.78 4.98
C PHE A 42 -23.36 11.19 3.65
N ILE A 43 -24.06 11.48 2.54
CA ILE A 43 -23.59 11.14 1.19
C ILE A 43 -22.27 11.86 0.90
N GLU A 44 -22.17 13.15 1.20
CA GLU A 44 -20.93 13.93 1.01
C GLU A 44 -19.78 13.41 1.89
N ILE A 45 -20.04 13.08 3.16
CA ILE A 45 -19.01 12.49 4.03
C ILE A 45 -18.50 11.17 3.45
N THR A 46 -19.40 10.35 2.92
CA THR A 46 -19.05 9.06 2.32
C THR A 46 -18.26 9.25 1.02
N SER A 47 -18.64 10.22 0.17
CA SER A 47 -17.97 10.52 -1.10
C SER A 47 -16.54 11.04 -0.89
N ILE A 48 -16.34 11.96 0.06
CA ILE A 48 -15.03 12.52 0.43
C ILE A 48 -14.13 11.42 0.99
N SER A 49 -14.67 10.57 1.86
CA SER A 49 -13.91 9.44 2.45
C SER A 49 -13.48 8.44 1.39
N LEU A 50 -14.37 8.09 0.44
CA LEU A 50 -14.05 7.23 -0.69
C LEU A 50 -12.95 7.83 -1.56
N PHE A 51 -13.09 9.10 -1.94
CA PHE A 51 -12.12 9.81 -2.77
C PHE A 51 -10.73 9.84 -2.10
N PHE A 52 -10.69 10.13 -0.80
CA PHE A 52 -9.45 10.14 -0.04
C PHE A 52 -8.76 8.76 -0.03
N MET A 53 -9.50 7.68 0.20
CA MET A 53 -8.92 6.32 0.18
C MET A 53 -8.39 5.94 -1.20
N ILE A 54 -9.09 6.33 -2.27
CA ILE A 54 -8.63 6.11 -3.65
C ILE A 54 -7.30 6.86 -3.88
N MET A 55 -7.20 8.11 -3.44
CA MET A 55 -5.97 8.88 -3.58
C MET A 55 -4.82 8.31 -2.74
N LEU A 56 -5.10 7.87 -1.51
CA LEU A 56 -4.11 7.21 -0.67
C LEU A 56 -3.57 5.92 -1.32
N SER A 57 -4.39 5.25 -2.14
CA SER A 57 -3.98 4.06 -2.90
C SER A 57 -3.23 4.42 -4.21
N LEU A 58 -3.67 5.44 -4.92
CA LEU A 58 -3.06 5.83 -6.20
C LEU A 58 -1.67 6.45 -6.04
N ILE A 59 -1.44 7.25 -5.00
CA ILE A 59 -0.20 8.00 -4.82
C ILE A 59 1.03 7.05 -4.74
N PRO A 60 1.06 6.04 -3.84
CA PRO A 60 2.18 5.08 -3.80
C PRO A 60 2.31 4.27 -5.09
N SER A 61 1.20 3.94 -5.75
CA SER A 61 1.22 3.21 -7.02
C SER A 61 1.89 4.01 -8.16
N SER A 62 1.86 5.34 -8.10
CA SER A 62 2.41 6.21 -9.15
C SER A 62 3.92 6.44 -9.04
N SER A 63 4.52 6.17 -7.88
CA SER A 63 5.93 6.38 -7.60
C SER A 63 6.61 5.07 -7.23
N PRO A 64 7.00 4.23 -8.21
CA PRO A 64 7.67 2.97 -7.92
C PRO A 64 9.07 3.23 -7.33
N ASP A 65 9.49 2.35 -6.44
CA ASP A 65 10.74 2.52 -5.71
C ASP A 65 11.93 1.93 -6.49
N LYS A 66 13.13 2.52 -6.35
CA LYS A 66 14.31 2.08 -7.11
C LYS A 66 14.96 0.88 -6.40
N ILE A 67 15.30 -0.17 -7.15
CA ILE A 67 15.97 -1.34 -6.59
C ILE A 67 17.48 -1.26 -6.83
N ASN A 68 18.28 -1.59 -5.83
CA ASN A 68 19.72 -1.77 -6.01
C ASN A 68 19.97 -3.15 -6.67
N THR A 69 20.55 -3.18 -7.86
CA THR A 69 20.78 -4.44 -8.61
C THR A 69 21.85 -5.31 -7.96
N GLU A 70 22.76 -4.71 -7.18
CA GLU A 70 23.83 -5.42 -6.49
C GLU A 70 23.33 -6.36 -5.38
N SER A 71 22.13 -6.09 -4.85
CA SER A 71 21.52 -6.90 -3.78
C SER A 71 20.71 -8.10 -4.28
N ILE A 72 20.55 -8.28 -5.60
CA ILE A 72 19.74 -9.38 -6.16
C ILE A 72 20.65 -10.49 -6.67
N PHE A 73 20.57 -11.69 -6.07
CA PHE A 73 21.33 -12.86 -6.52
C PHE A 73 20.69 -13.52 -7.75
N TYR A 74 20.90 -12.95 -8.93
CA TYR A 74 20.54 -13.65 -10.16
C TYR A 74 21.51 -14.81 -10.37
N CYS A 75 21.05 -16.06 -10.28
CA CYS A 75 21.80 -17.31 -10.44
C CYS A 75 22.76 -17.35 -11.65
N GLY A 76 23.89 -16.65 -11.58
CA GLY A 76 24.97 -16.61 -12.56
C GLY A 76 24.73 -15.88 -13.89
N LEU A 77 23.48 -15.57 -14.28
CA LEU A 77 23.16 -15.17 -15.67
C LEU A 77 22.81 -13.68 -15.89
N ALA A 78 22.52 -12.90 -14.84
CA ALA A 78 22.11 -11.49 -14.99
C ALA A 78 22.95 -10.53 -14.13
N LYS A 79 24.27 -10.58 -14.30
CA LYS A 79 25.16 -9.48 -13.88
C LYS A 79 25.50 -8.63 -15.12
N GLU A 80 25.93 -7.38 -14.92
CA GLU A 80 26.30 -6.43 -15.98
C GLU A 80 27.05 -7.14 -17.13
N PRO A 81 26.62 -6.99 -18.40
CA PRO A 81 26.09 -5.77 -19.03
C PRO A 81 24.56 -5.70 -19.24
N TYR A 82 23.78 -6.67 -18.78
CA TYR A 82 22.37 -6.82 -19.21
C TYR A 82 21.33 -6.06 -18.37
N MET A 83 21.70 -5.54 -17.19
CA MET A 83 20.80 -4.78 -16.31
C MET A 83 21.55 -3.59 -15.71
N ASN A 84 20.96 -2.39 -15.85
CA ASN A 84 21.49 -1.17 -15.26
C ASN A 84 20.66 -0.79 -14.02
N ASN A 85 21.33 -0.31 -12.96
CA ASN A 85 20.71 0.23 -11.75
C ASN A 85 19.64 1.29 -12.05
N ASP A 86 19.76 2.02 -13.15
CA ASP A 86 18.80 3.06 -13.53
C ASP A 86 17.50 2.53 -14.15
N SER A 87 17.43 1.23 -14.45
CA SER A 87 16.31 0.63 -15.18
C SER A 87 15.38 -0.24 -14.32
N LEU A 88 15.71 -0.48 -13.06
CA LEU A 88 14.99 -1.43 -12.20
C LEU A 88 14.22 -0.73 -11.09
N TYR A 89 12.90 -0.87 -11.19
CA TYR A 89 11.93 -0.31 -10.25
C TYR A 89 11.06 -1.43 -9.67
N ARG A 90 10.74 -1.36 -8.37
CA ARG A 90 9.75 -2.23 -7.73
C ARG A 90 8.41 -1.52 -7.62
N PRO A 91 7.30 -2.21 -7.89
CA PRO A 91 5.98 -1.68 -7.54
C PRO A 91 5.86 -1.58 -6.02
N ILE A 92 5.40 -0.44 -5.53
CA ILE A 92 5.02 -0.26 -4.12
C ILE A 92 3.57 -0.72 -4.01
N ILE A 93 3.28 -1.64 -3.07
CA ILE A 93 1.90 -2.03 -2.79
C ILE A 93 1.24 -0.85 -2.07
N PRO A 94 0.16 -0.27 -2.64
CA PRO A 94 -0.53 0.83 -1.97
C PRO A 94 -1.08 0.43 -0.61
N ILE A 95 -1.22 1.40 0.31
CA ILE A 95 -1.81 1.28 1.66
C ILE A 95 -0.89 0.65 2.70
N ILE A 96 0.04 -0.23 2.30
CA ILE A 96 0.89 -0.95 3.26
C ILE A 96 2.24 -0.24 3.44
N ASN A 97 2.67 0.59 2.49
CA ASN A 97 4.04 1.17 2.40
C ASN A 97 5.14 0.17 2.80
N LEU A 98 4.82 -1.12 2.66
CA LEU A 98 5.77 -2.18 2.80
C LEU A 98 6.41 -2.23 1.43
N PRO A 99 7.74 -2.04 1.33
CA PRO A 99 8.42 -2.64 0.20
C PRO A 99 7.97 -4.10 0.12
N TYR A 100 7.83 -4.64 -1.10
CA TYR A 100 7.74 -6.08 -1.31
C TYR A 100 8.96 -6.73 -0.63
N ASP A 101 8.87 -7.09 0.66
CA ASP A 101 10.04 -7.40 1.48
C ASP A 101 9.95 -8.79 2.09
N GLU A 102 8.97 -9.12 2.91
CA GLU A 102 9.31 -10.03 4.02
C GLU A 102 9.64 -11.50 3.70
N ASN A 103 9.61 -11.98 2.45
CA ASN A 103 10.13 -13.33 2.11
C ASN A 103 10.69 -13.51 0.69
N TRP A 104 10.68 -12.49 -0.17
CA TRP A 104 11.25 -12.63 -1.53
C TRP A 104 12.73 -12.25 -1.60
N ASN A 105 13.19 -11.41 -0.67
CA ASN A 105 14.62 -11.15 -0.50
C ASN A 105 15.38 -12.42 -0.08
N GLU A 106 14.77 -13.33 0.69
CA GLU A 106 15.38 -14.63 1.00
C GLU A 106 15.65 -15.50 -0.24
N TYR A 107 14.83 -15.35 -1.30
CA TYR A 107 15.02 -16.08 -2.55
C TYR A 107 16.28 -15.62 -3.31
N TYR A 108 16.74 -14.39 -3.03
CA TYR A 108 17.86 -13.73 -3.70
C TYR A 108 18.99 -13.31 -2.75
N ASP A 109 18.92 -13.66 -1.45
CA ASP A 109 19.93 -13.29 -0.48
C ASP A 109 21.06 -14.33 -0.48
N LYS A 110 22.23 -13.89 -0.96
CA LYS A 110 23.45 -14.69 -1.03
C LYS A 110 23.85 -15.28 0.32
N SER A 111 23.50 -14.63 1.44
CA SER A 111 23.85 -15.10 2.77
C SER A 111 23.08 -16.38 3.19
N TYR A 112 21.95 -16.65 2.54
CA TYR A 112 21.13 -17.86 2.78
C TYR A 112 21.48 -19.01 1.83
N LEU A 113 22.24 -18.77 0.75
CA LEU A 113 22.70 -19.80 -0.17
C LEU A 113 23.91 -20.55 0.40
N LYS A 114 23.65 -21.65 1.13
CA LYS A 114 24.69 -22.63 1.48
C LYS A 114 25.05 -23.46 0.26
N VAL A 115 26.18 -23.15 -0.37
CA VAL A 115 26.78 -24.04 -1.36
C VAL A 115 27.53 -25.13 -0.58
N GLU A 116 26.98 -26.35 -0.54
CA GLU A 116 27.74 -27.51 -0.09
C GLU A 116 28.97 -27.69 -1.01
N LYS A 117 30.15 -27.83 -0.40
CA LYS A 117 31.42 -28.02 -1.09
C LYS A 117 31.59 -29.46 -1.57
#